data_AF-A0A3N5HB19-F1
#
_entry.id   AF-A0A3N5HB19-F1
#
_cell.length_a   1.000
_cell.length_b   1.000
_cell.length_c   1.000
_cell.angle_alpha   90.00
_cell.angle_beta   90.00
_cell.angle_gamma   90.00
#
_symmetry.space_group_name_H-M   'P 1'
#
loop_
_entity.id
_entity.type
_entity.pdbx_description
1 polymer ?
#
loop_
_entity_poly.entity_id
_entity_poly.type
_entity_poly.pdbx_seq_one_letter_code
_entity_poly.pdbx_strand_id
1 'polypeptide(L)'
;MAQRSLPNARRDTPSPGWESGVWVRIQRRRRYRRLAVLVIAVAATGAGVLAARRGARDVSPPVRLHVVLEGPGRPDGSAPPDARWRLTYEGAELRVYRNALRVVLGCPGHPACTTAASGGSVTLAPDGPGEYRALVFSHPQGGGGRTLQEDLLTARARGDLVELSRSLVVY
;
A
#
# COMPACT_ATOMS: atom_id res chain seq x y z
N MET A 1 -69.89 66.72 4.44
CA MET A 1 -68.48 66.38 4.18
C MET A 1 -68.25 64.91 4.56
N ALA A 2 -67.36 64.23 3.82
CA ALA A 2 -67.39 62.79 3.49
C ALA A 2 -67.29 61.78 4.65
N GLN A 3 -68.19 60.78 4.63
CA GLN A 3 -68.07 59.51 5.37
C GLN A 3 -67.11 58.57 4.59
N ARG A 4 -66.05 58.10 5.24
CA ARG A 4 -65.14 57.07 4.70
C ARG A 4 -65.72 55.68 4.97
N SER A 5 -66.17 55.02 3.91
CA SER A 5 -66.56 53.61 3.92
C SER A 5 -65.30 52.72 4.00
N LEU A 6 -65.21 51.86 5.02
CA LEU A 6 -64.17 50.82 5.13
C LEU A 6 -64.52 49.64 4.20
N PRO A 7 -63.54 49.04 3.50
CA PRO A 7 -63.80 47.84 2.70
C PRO A 7 -64.05 46.64 3.61
N ASN A 8 -65.21 45.99 3.40
CA ASN A 8 -65.57 44.71 3.99
C ASN A 8 -64.50 43.65 3.67
N ALA A 9 -63.78 43.19 4.69
CA ALA A 9 -62.98 41.98 4.60
C ALA A 9 -63.93 40.79 4.44
N ARG A 10 -64.12 40.33 3.19
CA ARG A 10 -64.69 39.00 2.92
C ARG A 10 -63.80 37.99 3.63
N ARG A 11 -64.30 37.43 4.73
CA ARG A 11 -63.77 36.20 5.30
C ARG A 11 -64.16 35.09 4.34
N ASP A 12 -63.24 34.77 3.43
CA ASP A 12 -63.30 33.54 2.65
C ASP A 12 -63.14 32.38 3.64
N THR A 13 -64.27 31.82 4.07
CA THR A 13 -64.30 30.56 4.82
C THR A 13 -63.74 29.49 3.88
N PRO A 14 -62.62 28.83 4.23
CA PRO A 14 -62.00 27.89 3.32
C PRO A 14 -62.92 26.66 3.18
N SER A 15 -63.10 26.20 1.94
CA SER A 15 -63.99 25.08 1.59
C SER A 15 -63.57 23.79 2.30
N PRO A 16 -64.51 22.96 2.79
CA PRO A 16 -64.18 21.70 3.47
C PRO A 16 -63.32 20.82 2.55
N GLY A 17 -62.08 20.53 2.98
CA GLY A 17 -61.09 19.80 2.17
C GLY A 17 -59.83 20.60 1.77
N TRP A 18 -59.74 21.90 2.08
CA TRP A 18 -58.53 22.69 1.80
C TRP A 18 -57.27 22.18 2.54
N GLU A 19 -57.44 21.60 3.72
CA GLU A 19 -56.34 21.06 4.54
C GLU A 19 -55.65 19.88 3.85
N SER A 20 -56.40 19.00 3.17
CA SER A 20 -55.84 17.80 2.54
C SER A 20 -54.92 18.15 1.36
N GLY A 21 -55.22 19.19 0.59
CA GLY A 21 -54.38 19.67 -0.51
C GLY A 21 -53.07 20.33 -0.07
N VAL A 22 -53.07 21.04 1.07
CA VAL A 22 -51.88 21.70 1.62
C VAL A 22 -50.93 20.65 2.22
N TRP A 23 -51.46 19.68 2.96
CA TRP A 23 -50.66 18.59 3.55
C TRP A 23 -49.95 17.74 2.48
N VAL A 24 -50.61 17.41 1.37
CA VAL A 24 -50.00 16.67 0.26
C VAL A 24 -48.85 17.45 -0.39
N ARG A 25 -48.99 18.78 -0.55
CA ARG A 25 -47.91 19.64 -1.11
C ARG A 25 -46.71 19.74 -0.17
N ILE A 26 -46.94 19.85 1.14
CA ILE A 26 -45.87 19.91 2.15
C ILE A 26 -45.14 18.56 2.27
N GLN A 27 -45.88 17.45 2.26
CA GLN A 27 -45.27 16.11 2.30
C GLN A 27 -44.44 15.81 1.04
N ARG A 28 -44.91 16.20 -0.15
CA ARG A 28 -44.13 16.05 -1.40
C ARG A 28 -42.78 16.75 -1.32
N ARG A 29 -42.75 18.02 -0.87
CA ARG A 29 -41.48 18.79 -0.76
C ARG A 29 -40.49 18.16 0.22
N ARG A 30 -40.96 17.61 1.35
CA ARG A 30 -40.07 16.93 2.31
C ARG A 30 -39.47 15.64 1.73
N ARG A 31 -40.24 14.88 0.94
CA ARG A 31 -39.78 13.62 0.32
C ARG A 31 -38.71 13.88 -0.75
N TYR A 32 -38.89 14.90 -1.59
CA TYR A 32 -37.87 15.28 -2.60
C TYR A 32 -36.58 15.81 -1.97
N ARG A 33 -36.65 16.57 -0.87
CA ARG A 33 -35.42 17.02 -0.15
C ARG A 33 -34.63 15.85 0.43
N ARG A 34 -35.30 14.85 1.02
CA ARG A 34 -34.63 13.66 1.54
C ARG A 34 -33.94 12.85 0.45
N LEU A 35 -34.58 12.69 -0.72
CA LEU A 35 -33.98 12.02 -1.87
C LEU A 35 -32.79 12.80 -2.44
N ALA A 36 -32.88 14.13 -2.56
CA ALA A 36 -31.78 14.96 -3.04
C ALA A 36 -30.54 14.87 -2.13
N VAL A 37 -30.72 14.89 -0.80
CA VAL A 37 -29.63 14.71 0.16
C VAL A 37 -29.00 13.32 0.02
N LEU A 38 -29.81 12.28 -0.20
CA LEU A 38 -29.33 10.91 -0.37
C LEU A 38 -28.49 10.76 -1.65
N VAL A 39 -28.92 11.37 -2.76
CA VAL A 39 -28.16 11.36 -4.03
C VAL A 39 -26.84 12.12 -3.90
N ILE A 40 -26.83 13.28 -3.24
CA ILE A 40 -25.60 14.04 -2.99
C ILE A 40 -24.65 13.26 -2.08
N ALA A 41 -25.17 12.61 -1.04
CA ALA A 41 -24.37 11.76 -0.15
C ALA A 41 -23.71 10.61 -0.92
N VAL A 42 -24.47 9.88 -1.75
CA VAL A 42 -23.93 8.78 -2.56
C VAL A 42 -22.89 9.27 -3.58
N ALA A 43 -23.12 10.42 -4.22
CA ALA A 43 -22.18 11.01 -5.17
C ALA A 43 -20.87 11.47 -4.49
N ALA A 44 -20.96 12.05 -3.30
CA ALA A 44 -19.79 12.46 -2.52
C ALA A 44 -18.95 11.25 -2.06
N THR A 45 -19.58 10.16 -1.63
CA THR A 45 -18.88 8.93 -1.26
C THR A 45 -18.23 8.27 -2.48
N GLY A 46 -18.90 8.25 -3.64
CA GLY A 46 -18.34 7.68 -4.88
C GLY A 46 -17.13 8.45 -5.42
N ALA A 47 -17.18 9.78 -5.39
CA ALA A 47 -16.07 10.62 -5.84
C ALA A 47 -14.85 10.56 -4.90
N GLY A 48 -15.07 10.51 -3.58
CA GLY A 48 -14.00 10.39 -2.59
C GLY A 48 -13.20 9.08 -2.70
N VAL A 49 -13.89 7.96 -2.98
CA VAL A 49 -13.24 6.64 -3.16
C VAL A 49 -12.39 6.59 -4.42
N LEU A 50 -12.83 7.22 -5.51
CA LEU A 50 -12.07 7.29 -6.77
C LEU A 50 -10.88 8.25 -6.70
N ALA A 51 -10.98 9.35 -5.94
CA ALA A 51 -9.87 10.27 -5.73
C ALA A 51 -8.78 9.70 -4.80
N ALA A 52 -9.18 8.97 -3.74
CA ALA A 52 -8.24 8.29 -2.84
C ALA A 52 -7.41 7.22 -3.57
N ARG A 53 -7.96 6.54 -4.59
CA ARG A 53 -7.23 5.56 -5.39
C ARG A 53 -6.24 6.15 -6.40
N ARG A 54 -6.34 7.45 -6.73
CA ARG A 54 -5.39 8.12 -7.65
C ARG A 54 -4.21 8.81 -6.96
N GLY A 55 -4.31 9.07 -5.65
CA GLY A 55 -3.29 9.80 -4.87
C GLY A 55 -2.13 8.95 -4.36
N ALA A 56 -2.30 7.64 -4.23
CA ALA A 56 -1.22 6.71 -3.87
C ALA A 56 -0.65 6.06 -5.14
N ARG A 57 -0.07 6.86 -6.04
CA ARG A 57 1.05 6.34 -6.80
C ARG A 57 2.19 6.29 -5.79
N ASP A 58 2.25 5.18 -5.05
CA ASP A 58 3.42 4.78 -4.30
C ASP A 58 4.61 4.99 -5.23
N VAL A 59 5.43 5.98 -4.91
CA VAL A 59 6.76 6.06 -5.48
C VAL A 59 7.45 4.85 -4.88
N SER A 60 7.39 3.72 -5.58
CA SER A 60 8.04 2.48 -5.14
C SER A 60 9.46 2.86 -4.74
N PRO A 61 9.88 2.58 -3.49
CA PRO A 61 11.20 2.96 -3.04
C PRO A 61 12.24 2.38 -4.00
N PRO A 62 13.31 3.12 -4.31
CA PRO A 62 14.36 2.59 -5.15
C PRO A 62 14.86 1.28 -4.54
N VAL A 63 14.99 0.26 -5.38
CA VAL A 63 15.60 -1.00 -4.99
C VAL A 63 17.05 -0.94 -5.43
N ARG A 64 17.97 -1.02 -4.45
CA ARG A 64 19.42 -1.04 -4.68
C ARG A 64 20.07 -2.12 -3.82
N LEU A 65 21.04 -2.83 -4.37
CA LEU A 65 21.84 -3.79 -3.61
C LEU A 65 23.34 -3.58 -3.86
N HIS A 66 24.07 -3.25 -2.80
CA HIS A 66 25.52 -3.20 -2.82
C HIS A 66 26.10 -4.36 -2.00
N VAL A 67 27.00 -5.10 -2.63
CA VAL A 67 27.58 -6.32 -2.08
C VAL A 67 29.10 -6.17 -2.06
N VAL A 68 29.69 -6.32 -0.87
CA VAL A 68 31.14 -6.29 -0.67
C VAL A 68 31.55 -7.57 0.05
N LEU A 69 32.51 -8.29 -0.54
CA LEU A 69 33.18 -9.39 0.13
C LEU A 69 34.31 -8.80 0.99
N GLU A 70 34.21 -8.98 2.30
CA GLU A 70 35.28 -8.67 3.23
C GLU A 70 36.17 -9.90 3.38
N GLY A 71 37.44 -9.76 3.00
CA GLY A 71 38.44 -10.81 3.08
C GLY A 71 39.10 -11.10 1.74
N PRO A 72 40.06 -12.05 1.71
CA PRO A 72 40.71 -12.46 0.49
C PRO A 72 39.71 -13.19 -0.42
N GLY A 73 39.25 -12.50 -1.47
CA GLY A 73 38.53 -13.14 -2.56
C GLY A 73 39.47 -14.08 -3.31
N ARG A 74 38.98 -15.26 -3.69
CA ARG A 74 39.76 -16.14 -4.56
C ARG A 74 39.67 -15.67 -6.02
N PRO A 75 40.69 -15.98 -6.86
CA PRO A 75 40.69 -15.57 -8.27
C PRO A 75 39.51 -16.11 -9.08
N ASP A 76 38.93 -17.23 -8.65
CA ASP A 76 37.76 -17.87 -9.25
C ASP A 76 36.42 -17.22 -8.82
N GLY A 77 36.46 -16.19 -7.97
CA GLY A 77 35.28 -15.50 -7.45
C GLY A 77 34.60 -16.23 -6.29
N SER A 78 35.21 -17.29 -5.77
CA SER A 78 34.73 -17.98 -4.57
C SER A 78 35.24 -17.34 -3.29
N ALA A 79 34.56 -17.66 -2.18
CA ALA A 79 34.93 -17.19 -0.85
C ALA A 79 35.24 -18.36 0.09
N PRO A 80 36.23 -18.21 0.98
CA PRO A 80 36.43 -19.17 2.06
C PRO A 80 35.28 -19.08 3.09
N PRO A 81 35.06 -20.13 3.91
CA PRO A 81 33.96 -20.18 4.89
C PRO A 81 33.98 -19.06 5.93
N ASP A 82 35.14 -18.49 6.22
CA ASP A 82 35.35 -17.40 7.18
C ASP A 82 35.17 -16.00 6.55
N ALA A 83 34.92 -15.92 5.24
CA ALA A 83 34.66 -14.66 4.57
C ALA A 83 33.38 -14.01 5.09
N ARG A 84 33.37 -12.67 5.09
CA ARG A 84 32.19 -11.91 5.49
C ARG A 84 31.59 -11.19 4.30
N TRP A 85 30.28 -11.26 4.19
CA TRP A 85 29.54 -10.67 3.09
C TRP A 85 28.76 -9.47 3.60
N ARG A 86 29.28 -8.26 3.34
CA ARG A 86 28.61 -7.01 3.69
C ARG A 86 27.60 -6.66 2.60
N LEU A 87 26.33 -6.69 2.97
CA LEU A 87 25.19 -6.38 2.13
C LEU A 87 24.60 -5.06 2.61
N THR A 88 24.57 -4.06 1.74
CA THR A 88 23.86 -2.79 1.98
C THR A 88 22.75 -2.68 0.95
N TYR A 89 21.53 -2.38 1.37
CA TYR A 89 20.39 -2.38 0.48
C TYR A 89 19.47 -1.18 0.71
N GLU A 90 18.83 -0.74 -0.38
CA GLU A 90 17.67 0.13 -0.40
C GLU A 90 16.46 -0.70 -0.82
N GLY A 91 15.41 -0.71 -0.01
CA GLY A 91 14.24 -1.58 -0.21
C GLY A 91 13.55 -1.93 1.11
N ALA A 92 12.38 -2.55 1.01
CA ALA A 92 11.58 -2.91 2.18
C ALA A 92 12.08 -4.19 2.87
N GLU A 93 12.58 -5.16 2.10
CA GLU A 93 12.99 -6.46 2.60
C GLU A 93 14.23 -6.96 1.86
N LEU A 94 15.19 -7.53 2.58
CA LEU A 94 16.34 -8.25 2.02
C LEU A 94 16.23 -9.71 2.44
N ARG A 95 16.36 -10.64 1.48
CA ARG A 95 16.49 -12.08 1.75
C ARG A 95 17.78 -12.61 1.17
N VAL A 96 18.47 -13.47 1.92
CA VAL A 96 19.64 -14.21 1.42
C VAL A 96 19.29 -15.68 1.36
N TYR A 97 19.63 -16.29 0.23
CA TYR A 97 19.37 -17.68 -0.08
C TYR A 97 20.67 -18.47 -0.13
N ARG A 98 20.60 -19.73 0.31
CA ARG A 98 21.61 -20.76 0.02
C ARG A 98 21.06 -21.77 -0.98
N ASN A 99 21.81 -22.03 -2.04
CA ASN A 99 21.50 -22.92 -3.16
C ASN A 99 20.15 -22.62 -3.84
N ALA A 100 19.67 -21.37 -3.77
CA ALA A 100 18.32 -20.97 -4.21
C ALA A 100 17.13 -21.69 -3.52
N LEU A 101 17.40 -22.58 -2.56
CA LEU A 101 16.39 -23.45 -1.94
C LEU A 101 15.93 -22.96 -0.58
N ARG A 102 16.81 -22.29 0.18
CA ARG A 102 16.55 -21.92 1.57
C ARG A 102 16.94 -20.48 1.84
N VAL A 103 16.02 -19.73 2.46
CA VAL A 103 16.34 -18.45 3.09
C VAL A 103 17.18 -18.70 4.34
N VAL A 104 18.40 -18.17 4.35
CA VAL A 104 19.33 -18.21 5.49
C VAL A 104 19.29 -16.91 6.30
N LEU A 105 18.86 -15.80 5.67
CA LEU A 105 18.74 -14.51 6.33
C LEU A 105 17.59 -13.71 5.72
N GLY A 106 16.83 -13.00 6.57
CA GLY A 106 15.76 -12.10 6.15
C GLY A 106 15.76 -10.82 6.98
N CYS A 107 16.05 -9.66 6.39
CA CYS A 107 15.90 -8.34 7.01
C CYS A 107 14.57 -7.72 6.63
N PRO A 108 13.83 -7.05 7.54
CA PRO A 108 14.26 -6.60 8.86
C PRO A 108 14.17 -7.64 9.99
N GLY A 109 13.63 -8.84 9.76
CA GLY A 109 13.30 -9.82 10.80
C GLY A 109 14.48 -10.52 11.51
N HIS A 110 15.72 -10.31 11.06
CA HIS A 110 16.90 -11.00 11.59
C HIS A 110 17.73 -10.06 12.49
N PRO A 111 18.22 -10.52 13.66
CA PRO A 111 18.86 -9.65 14.66
C PRO A 111 20.16 -8.99 14.20
N ALA A 112 20.84 -9.60 13.22
CA ALA A 112 22.06 -9.03 12.62
C ALA A 112 21.78 -7.87 11.63
N CYS A 113 20.52 -7.62 11.29
CA CYS A 113 20.15 -6.57 10.34
C CYS A 113 20.09 -5.22 11.03
N THR A 114 20.82 -4.23 10.51
CA THR A 114 20.58 -2.83 10.83
C THR A 114 19.52 -2.30 9.88
N THR A 115 18.47 -1.68 10.40
CA THR A 115 17.36 -1.15 9.61
C THR A 115 17.36 0.37 9.63
N ALA A 116 16.99 0.96 8.50
CA ALA A 116 16.80 2.39 8.30
C ALA A 116 15.47 2.63 7.57
N ALA A 117 15.08 3.90 7.43
CA ALA A 117 13.78 4.26 6.84
C ALA A 117 13.58 3.74 5.41
N SER A 118 14.66 3.58 4.63
CA SER A 118 14.62 3.20 3.22
C SER A 118 15.40 1.93 2.88
N GLY A 119 15.82 1.16 3.89
CA GLY A 119 16.69 0.00 3.65
C GLY A 119 17.45 -0.45 4.89
N GLY A 120 18.64 -0.99 4.67
CA GLY A 120 19.44 -1.50 5.77
C GLY A 120 20.82 -1.99 5.36
N SER A 121 21.51 -2.56 6.33
CA SER A 121 22.77 -3.25 6.12
C SER A 121 22.86 -4.48 6.99
N VAL A 122 23.59 -5.47 6.52
CA VAL A 122 23.88 -6.69 7.27
C VAL A 122 25.23 -7.23 6.83
N THR A 123 25.99 -7.72 7.80
CA THR A 123 27.20 -8.51 7.51
C THR A 123 26.86 -9.96 7.76
N LEU A 124 26.80 -10.74 6.69
CA LEU A 124 26.52 -12.17 6.75
C LEU A 124 27.84 -12.95 6.75
N ALA A 125 28.03 -13.81 7.74
CA ALA A 125 29.02 -14.88 7.66
C ALA A 125 28.31 -16.12 7.08
N PRO A 126 28.75 -16.67 5.94
CA PRO A 126 28.24 -17.94 5.43
C PRO A 126 28.36 -19.03 6.49
N ASP A 127 27.27 -19.75 6.72
CA ASP A 127 27.15 -20.79 7.75
C ASP A 127 27.53 -22.19 7.24
N GLY A 128 27.88 -22.32 5.95
CA GLY A 128 28.27 -23.57 5.34
C GLY A 128 28.58 -23.43 3.84
N PRO A 129 28.96 -24.54 3.18
CA PRO A 129 29.23 -24.53 1.76
C PRO A 129 27.94 -24.38 0.94
N GLY A 130 28.06 -23.76 -0.23
CA GLY A 130 26.97 -23.58 -1.18
C GLY A 130 27.02 -22.25 -1.93
N GLU A 131 26.03 -22.07 -2.80
CA GLU A 131 25.84 -20.84 -3.55
C GLU A 131 24.93 -19.88 -2.78
N TYR A 132 25.44 -18.71 -2.44
CA TYR A 132 24.69 -17.67 -1.75
C TYR A 132 24.23 -16.58 -2.74
N ARG A 133 22.97 -16.15 -2.61
CA ARG A 133 22.39 -15.05 -3.39
C ARG A 133 21.50 -14.17 -2.53
N ALA A 134 21.63 -12.86 -2.67
CA ALA A 134 20.82 -11.87 -1.97
C ALA A 134 19.78 -11.28 -2.93
N LEU A 135 18.54 -11.11 -2.44
CA LEU A 135 17.42 -10.55 -3.17
C LEU A 135 16.77 -9.45 -2.32
N VAL A 136 16.60 -8.27 -2.90
CA VAL A 136 15.94 -7.13 -2.27
C VAL A 136 14.59 -6.90 -2.92
N PHE A 137 13.57 -6.58 -2.12
CA PHE A 137 12.21 -6.31 -2.58
C PHE A 137 11.79 -4.88 -2.26
N SER A 138 11.05 -4.24 -3.17
CA SER A 138 10.41 -2.94 -2.91
C SER A 138 9.28 -3.02 -1.87
N HIS A 139 8.68 -4.20 -1.70
CA HIS A 139 7.61 -4.46 -0.75
C HIS A 139 7.89 -5.73 0.07
N PRO A 140 7.44 -5.78 1.34
CA PRO A 140 7.61 -6.96 2.17
C PRO A 140 6.81 -8.15 1.60
N GLN A 141 7.47 -9.28 1.41
CA GLN A 141 6.88 -10.48 0.81
C GLN A 141 6.00 -11.27 1.78
N GLY A 142 6.31 -11.20 3.08
CA GLY A 142 5.67 -11.97 4.14
C GLY A 142 6.02 -13.46 4.08
N GLY A 143 6.08 -14.12 5.25
CA GLY A 143 6.35 -15.57 5.37
C GLY A 143 7.82 -15.97 5.18
N GLY A 144 8.26 -17.02 5.89
CA GLY A 144 9.59 -17.63 5.76
C GLY A 144 9.54 -19.00 5.10
N GLY A 145 10.64 -19.43 4.47
CA GLY A 145 10.78 -20.79 3.93
C GLY A 145 10.44 -20.98 2.45
N ARG A 146 10.29 -19.90 1.68
CA ARG A 146 10.14 -19.96 0.21
C ARG A 146 11.49 -20.10 -0.49
N THR A 147 11.47 -20.71 -1.66
CA THR A 147 12.66 -20.79 -2.54
C THR A 147 12.87 -19.45 -3.26
N LEU A 148 14.08 -19.21 -3.79
CA LEU A 148 14.39 -18.00 -4.56
C LEU A 148 13.45 -17.86 -5.77
N GLN A 149 13.12 -18.98 -6.43
CA GLN A 149 12.25 -18.99 -7.60
C GLN A 149 10.82 -18.60 -7.24
N GLU A 150 10.27 -19.13 -6.15
CA GLU A 150 8.92 -18.78 -5.68
C GLU A 150 8.79 -17.30 -5.33
N ASP A 151 9.80 -16.72 -4.69
CA ASP A 151 9.81 -15.31 -4.33
C ASP A 151 9.93 -14.41 -5.56
N LEU A 152 10.75 -14.78 -6.56
CA LEU A 152 10.82 -14.06 -7.83
C LEU A 152 9.50 -14.11 -8.60
N LEU A 153 8.83 -15.26 -8.63
CA LEU A 153 7.51 -15.42 -9.26
C LEU A 153 6.45 -14.59 -8.55
N THR A 154 6.46 -14.59 -7.21
CA THR A 154 5.54 -13.82 -6.38
C THR A 154 5.74 -12.32 -6.58
N ALA A 155 6.98 -11.85 -6.52
CA ALA A 155 7.34 -10.46 -6.76
C ALA A 155 6.90 -10.01 -8.17
N ARG A 156 7.15 -10.83 -9.19
CA ARG A 156 6.71 -10.56 -10.56
C ARG A 156 5.19 -10.47 -10.68
N ALA A 157 4.46 -11.38 -10.03
CA ALA A 157 2.99 -11.37 -10.05
C ALA A 157 2.41 -10.11 -9.38
N ARG A 158 3.12 -9.53 -8.41
CA ARG A 158 2.74 -8.29 -7.71
C ARG A 158 3.21 -7.02 -8.43
N GLY A 159 4.10 -7.14 -9.42
CA GLY A 159 4.75 -5.99 -10.05
C GLY A 159 5.79 -5.32 -9.13
N ASP A 160 6.36 -6.07 -8.19
CA ASP A 160 7.37 -5.57 -7.28
C ASP A 160 8.69 -5.33 -8.02
N LEU A 161 9.39 -4.25 -7.65
CA LEU A 161 10.77 -4.06 -8.06
C LEU A 161 11.64 -4.98 -7.19
N VAL A 162 12.56 -5.68 -7.83
CA VAL A 162 13.50 -6.58 -7.16
C VAL A 162 14.90 -6.41 -7.73
N GLU A 163 15.91 -6.57 -6.86
CA GLU A 163 17.31 -6.64 -7.26
C GLU A 163 17.97 -7.87 -6.69
N LEU A 164 18.65 -8.61 -7.57
CA LEU A 164 19.28 -9.88 -7.27
C LEU A 164 20.79 -9.74 -7.39
N SER A 165 21.52 -10.16 -6.36
CA SER A 165 22.97 -10.16 -6.38
C SER A 165 23.54 -11.16 -7.38
N ARG A 166 24.83 -10.96 -7.69
CA ARG A 166 25.69 -12.03 -8.19
C ARG A 166 25.76 -13.16 -7.16
N SER A 167 26.05 -14.37 -7.64
CA SER A 167 26.27 -15.53 -6.78
C SER A 167 27.61 -15.41 -6.06
N LEU A 168 27.63 -15.87 -4.81
CA LEU A 168 28.84 -16.11 -4.03
C LEU A 168 28.93 -17.60 -3.75
N VAL A 169 29.98 -18.26 -4.23
CA VAL A 169 30.20 -19.69 -3.98
C VAL A 169 31.13 -19.85 -2.78
N VAL A 170 30.69 -20.62 -1.79
CA VAL A 170 31.44 -20.99 -0.59
C VAL A 170 31.72 -22.48 -0.63
N TYR A 171 32.98 -22.87 -0.40
CA TYR A 171 33.47 -24.25 -0.44
C TYR A 171 33.82 -24.78 0.94
#